data_AF-A0A4Q5SBK1-F1
#
_entry.id   AF-A0A4Q5SBK1-F1
#
_cell.length_a   1.000
_cell.length_b   1.000
_cell.length_c   1.000
_cell.angle_alpha   90.00
_cell.angle_beta   90.00
_cell.angle_gamma   90.00
#
_symmetry.space_group_name_H-M   'P 1'
#
loop_
_entity.id
_entity.type
_entity.pdbx_description
1 polymer ?
#
loop_
_entity_poly.entity_id
_entity_poly.type
_entity_poly.pdbx_seq_one_letter_code
_entity_poly.pdbx_strand_id
1 'polypeptide(L)'
;RAGFVKNFPLGMLIALVLLAELVLGIGASQVGGIALGAASGAAAPVVGASNIASLGAVLYRDYLFLFEAAGVILLVAMVGAIVLTHREGRAPRGQQNISKQNARRPDEATVMRQPTVGEGIEL
;
A
#
# COMPACT_ATOMS: atom_id res chain seq x y z
N ARG A 1 18.22 -14.86 19.12
CA ARG A 1 16.82 -14.36 19.23
C ARG A 1 16.80 -12.99 19.95
N ALA A 2 17.43 -11.96 19.37
CA ALA A 2 17.58 -10.63 20.00
C ALA A 2 16.81 -9.49 19.29
N GLY A 3 16.22 -9.77 18.11
CA GLY A 3 15.48 -8.76 17.34
C GLY A 3 14.09 -8.43 17.88
N PHE A 4 13.48 -9.33 18.67
CA PHE A 4 12.14 -9.13 19.23
C PHE A 4 12.08 -7.94 20.20
N VAL A 5 13.13 -7.75 21.01
CA VAL A 5 13.17 -6.69 22.04
C VAL A 5 13.48 -5.31 21.43
N LYS A 6 14.09 -5.27 20.24
CA LYS A 6 14.42 -4.00 19.55
C LYS A 6 13.17 -3.23 19.09
N ASN A 7 12.11 -3.94 18.71
CA ASN A 7 10.85 -3.34 18.24
C ASN A 7 9.81 -3.16 19.36
N PHE A 8 10.11 -3.62 20.58
CA PHE A 8 9.25 -3.47 21.75
C PHE A 8 8.77 -2.03 22.00
N PRO A 9 9.63 -0.99 21.97
CA PRO A 9 9.17 0.39 22.19
C PRO A 9 8.23 0.89 21.08
N LEU A 10 8.46 0.48 19.82
CA LEU A 10 7.57 0.83 18.70
C LEU A 10 6.22 0.12 18.84
N GLY A 11 6.21 -1.16 19.23
CA GLY A 11 4.99 -1.92 19.47
C GLY A 11 4.14 -1.34 20.61
N MET A 12 4.79 -0.87 21.68
CA MET A 12 4.11 -0.19 22.78
C MET A 12 3.46 1.13 22.31
N LEU A 13 4.14 1.90 21.47
CA LEU A 13 3.60 3.14 20.91
C LEU A 13 2.34 2.88 20.07
N ILE A 14 2.38 1.88 19.18
CA ILE A 14 1.23 1.47 18.37
C ILE A 14 0.08 0.98 19.26
N ALA A 15 0.37 0.16 20.27
CA ALA A 15 -0.64 -0.34 21.19
C ALA A 15 -1.33 0.78 21.98
N LEU A 16 -0.57 1.81 22.40
CA LEU A 16 -1.11 2.99 23.07
C LEU A 16 -2.00 3.82 22.15
N VAL A 17 -1.60 4.01 20.88
CA VAL A 17 -2.42 4.71 19.89
C VAL A 17 -3.73 3.98 19.66
N LEU A 18 -3.69 2.67 19.42
CA LEU A 18 -4.91 1.86 19.24
C LEU A 18 -5.81 1.88 20.49
N LEU A 19 -5.23 1.82 21.68
CA LEU A 19 -5.97 1.90 22.93
C LEU A 19 -6.64 3.27 23.09
N ALA A 20 -5.93 4.36 22.77
CA ALA A 20 -6.48 5.70 22.79
C ALA A 20 -7.63 5.85 21.79
N GLU A 21 -7.50 5.32 20.57
CA GLU A 21 -8.57 5.31 19.56
C GLU A 21 -9.81 4.54 20.04
N LEU A 22 -9.64 3.38 20.69
CA LEU A 22 -10.76 2.62 21.25
C LEU A 22 -11.46 3.38 22.39
N VAL A 23 -10.70 3.96 23.31
CA VAL A 23 -11.27 4.75 24.42
C VAL A 23 -12.01 5.98 23.89
N LEU A 24 -11.42 6.68 22.92
CA LEU A 24 -12.06 7.83 22.28
C LEU A 24 -13.28 7.41 21.46
N GLY A 25 -13.24 6.30 20.73
CA GLY A 25 -14.37 5.81 19.93
C GLY A 25 -15.55 5.38 20.80
N ILE A 26 -15.29 4.62 21.87
CA ILE A 26 -16.31 4.21 22.84
C ILE A 26 -16.83 5.43 23.62
N GLY A 27 -15.94 6.31 24.10
CA GLY A 27 -16.32 7.53 24.79
C GLY A 27 -17.14 8.49 23.93
N ALA A 28 -16.75 8.67 22.66
CA ALA A 28 -17.48 9.47 21.70
C ALA A 28 -18.88 8.91 21.43
N SER A 29 -19.03 7.59 21.37
CA SER A 29 -20.36 6.96 21.22
C SER A 29 -21.31 7.22 22.38
N GLN A 30 -20.78 7.51 23.58
CA GLN A 30 -21.56 7.78 24.79
C GLN A 30 -21.80 9.29 25.03
N VAL A 31 -20.90 10.16 24.56
CA VAL A 31 -20.94 11.62 24.82
C VAL A 31 -21.60 12.41 23.69
N GLY A 32 -21.35 12.02 22.44
CA GLY A 32 -22.08 12.54 21.29
C GLY A 32 -23.05 11.47 20.86
N GLY A 33 -24.36 11.75 20.94
CA GLY A 33 -25.40 10.89 20.38
C GLY A 33 -25.24 10.73 18.87
N ILE A 34 -24.22 9.99 18.44
CA ILE A 34 -24.17 9.36 17.14
C ILE A 34 -25.28 8.33 17.26
N ALA A 35 -26.48 8.74 16.88
CA ALA A 35 -27.56 7.82 16.61
C ALA A 35 -27.11 6.97 15.42
N LEU A 36 -26.28 5.95 15.71
CA LEU A 36 -26.12 4.80 14.85
C LEU A 36 -27.55 4.33 14.64
N GLY A 37 -28.10 4.60 13.45
CA GLY A 37 -29.51 4.37 13.19
C GLY A 37 -29.88 2.98 13.68
N ALA A 38 -30.94 2.88 14.48
CA ALA A 38 -31.40 1.58 14.96
C ALA A 38 -31.58 0.68 13.74
N ALA A 39 -30.95 -0.49 13.74
CA ALA A 39 -31.06 -1.45 12.65
C ALA A 39 -32.54 -1.81 12.50
N SER A 40 -33.22 -1.20 11.54
CA SER A 40 -34.68 -1.22 11.42
C SER A 40 -35.24 -2.59 11.03
N GLY A 41 -34.37 -3.59 10.80
CA GLY A 41 -34.74 -4.89 10.24
C GLY A 41 -35.24 -4.81 8.79
N ALA A 42 -35.34 -3.62 8.20
CA ALA A 42 -35.84 -3.44 6.83
C ALA A 42 -34.94 -4.12 5.78
N ALA A 43 -33.66 -4.28 6.11
CA ALA A 43 -32.67 -5.00 5.29
C ALA A 43 -32.51 -6.48 5.71
N ALA A 44 -33.39 -7.02 6.56
CA ALA A 44 -33.34 -8.42 6.94
C ALA A 44 -33.51 -9.30 5.69
N PRO A 45 -32.76 -10.41 5.58
CA PRO A 45 -32.91 -11.32 4.46
C PRO A 45 -34.36 -11.80 4.38
N VAL A 46 -34.95 -11.73 3.18
CA VAL A 46 -36.29 -12.27 2.94
C VAL A 46 -36.22 -13.77 3.22
N VAL A 47 -37.10 -14.27 4.09
CA VAL A 47 -37.14 -15.69 4.46
C VAL A 47 -37.35 -16.54 3.20
N GLY A 48 -36.39 -17.41 2.89
CA GLY A 48 -36.38 -18.26 1.69
C GLY A 48 -35.59 -17.71 0.50
N ALA A 49 -35.06 -16.48 0.57
CA ALA A 49 -34.16 -15.93 -0.43
C ALA A 49 -32.68 -16.18 -0.08
N SER A 50 -31.81 -16.22 -1.09
CA SER A 50 -30.37 -16.29 -0.86
C SER A 50 -29.87 -15.01 -0.15
N ASN A 51 -28.98 -15.18 0.82
CA ASN A 51 -28.31 -14.07 1.50
C ASN A 51 -27.57 -13.15 0.49
N ILE A 52 -26.98 -13.72 -0.55
CA ILE A 52 -26.28 -12.95 -1.60
C ILE A 52 -27.27 -12.04 -2.34
N ALA A 53 -28.45 -12.58 -2.70
CA ALA A 53 -29.48 -11.81 -3.40
C ALA A 53 -30.05 -10.69 -2.52
N SER A 54 -30.29 -10.98 -1.24
CA SER A 54 -30.80 -9.99 -0.28
C SER A 54 -29.80 -8.86 -0.06
N LEU A 55 -28.51 -9.19 0.09
CA LEU A 55 -27.45 -8.19 0.24
C LEU A 55 -27.28 -7.35 -1.03
N GLY A 56 -27.32 -7.99 -2.20
CA GLY A 56 -27.26 -7.32 -3.48
C GLY A 56 -28.41 -6.31 -3.67
N ALA A 57 -29.63 -6.68 -3.29
CA ALA A 57 -30.78 -5.78 -3.39
C ALA A 57 -30.57 -4.48 -2.60
N VAL A 58 -30.03 -4.56 -1.38
CA VAL A 58 -29.77 -3.40 -0.53
C VAL A 58 -28.57 -2.58 -1.04
N LEU A 59 -27.47 -3.24 -1.41
CA LEU A 59 -26.26 -2.57 -1.90
C LEU A 59 -26.49 -1.82 -3.21
N TYR A 60 -27.21 -2.42 -4.17
CA TYR A 60 -27.41 -1.84 -5.50
C TYR A 60 -28.64 -0.93 -5.61
N ARG A 61 -29.59 -0.98 -4.66
CA ARG A 61 -30.77 -0.11 -4.66
C ARG A 61 -30.62 1.07 -3.72
N ASP A 62 -30.36 0.79 -2.44
CA ASP A 62 -30.47 1.79 -1.38
C ASP A 62 -29.10 2.43 -1.07
N TYR A 63 -28.00 1.69 -1.28
CA TYR A 63 -26.63 2.13 -0.98
C TYR A 63 -25.71 2.25 -2.22
N LEU A 64 -26.28 2.50 -3.40
CA LEU A 64 -25.53 2.57 -4.66
C LEU A 64 -24.35 3.56 -4.58
N PHE A 65 -24.56 4.72 -3.96
CA PHE A 65 -23.51 5.72 -3.79
C PHE A 65 -22.33 5.21 -2.95
N LEU A 66 -22.59 4.49 -1.85
CA LEU A 66 -21.52 3.91 -1.03
C LEU A 66 -20.77 2.82 -1.77
N PHE A 67 -21.48 2.02 -2.56
CA PHE A 67 -20.88 1.00 -3.41
C PHE A 67 -19.95 1.62 -4.47
N GLU A 68 -20.37 2.70 -5.12
CA GLU A 68 -19.55 3.43 -6.10
C GLU A 68 -18.34 4.10 -5.43
N ALA A 69 -18.52 4.73 -4.27
CA ALA A 69 -17.42 5.30 -3.50
C ALA A 69 -16.38 4.25 -3.11
N ALA A 70 -16.81 3.04 -2.71
CA ALA A 70 -15.90 1.93 -2.47
C ALA A 70 -15.12 1.53 -3.73
N GLY A 71 -15.75 1.57 -4.90
CA GLY A 71 -15.08 1.37 -6.20
C GLY A 71 -13.98 2.40 -6.47
N VAL A 72 -14.25 3.68 -6.21
CA VAL A 72 -13.25 4.75 -6.34
C VAL A 72 -12.10 4.54 -5.34
N ILE A 73 -12.40 4.15 -4.10
CA ILE A 73 -11.38 3.84 -3.09
C ILE A 73 -10.48 2.70 -3.58
N LEU A 74 -11.05 1.62 -4.13
CA LEU A 74 -10.27 0.50 -4.68
C LEU A 74 -9.40 0.93 -5.86
N LEU A 75 -9.91 1.80 -6.74
CA LEU A 75 -9.12 2.37 -7.84
C LEU A 75 -7.93 3.16 -7.30
N VAL A 76 -8.16 4.06 -6.35
CA VAL A 76 -7.10 4.86 -5.72
C VAL A 76 -6.09 3.95 -5.01
N ALA A 77 -6.55 2.90 -4.33
CA ALA A 77 -5.68 1.93 -3.67
C ALA A 77 -4.75 1.22 -4.67
N MET A 78 -5.26 0.80 -5.84
CA MET A 78 -4.43 0.21 -6.90
C MET A 78 -3.38 1.21 -7.42
N VAL A 79 -3.79 2.45 -7.70
CA VAL A 79 -2.86 3.51 -8.15
C VAL A 79 -1.79 3.77 -7.09
N GLY A 80 -2.19 3.91 -5.82
CA GLY A 80 -1.28 4.11 -4.71
C GLY A 80 -0.28 2.97 -4.55
N ALA A 81 -0.74 1.71 -4.65
CA ALA A 81 0.14 0.55 -4.60
C ALA A 81 1.18 0.53 -5.74
N ILE A 82 0.76 0.85 -6.97
CA ILE A 82 1.66 0.98 -8.11
C ILE A 82 2.67 2.08 -7.84
N VAL A 83 2.26 3.30 -7.51
CA VAL A 83 3.17 4.44 -7.29
C VAL A 83 4.17 4.17 -6.16
N LEU A 84 3.74 3.52 -5.07
CA LEU A 84 4.63 3.19 -3.95
C LEU A 84 5.70 2.16 -4.31
N THR A 85 5.39 1.24 -5.23
CA THR A 85 6.30 0.17 -5.65
C THR A 85 7.03 0.48 -6.96
N HIS A 86 6.52 1.44 -7.73
CA HIS A 86 7.07 1.88 -9.00
C HIS A 86 8.32 2.72 -8.73
N ARG A 87 9.43 2.02 -8.63
CA ARG A 87 10.73 2.62 -8.51
C ARG A 87 11.29 2.81 -9.91
N GLU A 88 11.41 4.06 -10.33
CA GLU A 88 12.25 4.42 -11.48
C GLU A 88 13.64 3.81 -11.24
N GLY A 89 14.12 3.06 -12.23
CA GLY A 89 15.41 2.39 -12.14
C GLY A 89 16.46 3.41 -11.70
N ARG A 90 17.03 3.23 -10.49
CA ARG A 90 18.17 4.03 -10.03
C ARG A 90 19.21 3.98 -11.15
N ALA A 91 19.64 5.16 -11.62
CA ALA A 91 20.76 5.51 -12.51
C ALA A 91 21.65 4.36 -13.03
N PRO A 92 22.20 4.45 -14.26
CA PRO A 92 22.53 3.37 -15.19
C PRO A 92 23.70 2.44 -14.78
N ARG A 93 23.76 1.99 -13.54
CA ARG A 93 24.54 0.81 -13.13
C ARG A 93 23.78 -0.42 -13.60
N GLY A 94 23.89 -0.72 -14.89
CA GLY A 94 23.37 -1.95 -15.49
C GLY A 94 22.48 -1.77 -16.72
N GLN A 95 22.15 -0.54 -17.13
CA GLN A 95 21.37 -0.33 -18.36
C GLN A 95 22.32 -0.14 -19.54
N GLN A 96 22.40 -1.16 -20.41
CA GLN A 96 23.14 -1.04 -21.66
C GLN A 96 22.49 0.03 -22.54
N ASN A 97 23.26 1.05 -22.91
CA ASN A 97 22.90 1.89 -24.04
C ASN A 97 23.38 1.18 -25.32
N ILE A 98 22.49 0.39 -25.93
CA ILE A 98 22.77 -0.44 -27.11
C ILE A 98 23.29 0.42 -28.27
N SER A 99 22.70 1.61 -28.47
CA SER A 99 23.12 2.54 -29.51
C SER A 99 24.56 3.01 -29.29
N LYS A 100 24.91 3.40 -28.06
CA LYS A 100 26.27 3.80 -27.70
C LYS A 100 27.26 2.63 -27.79
N GLN A 101 26.84 1.41 -27.48
CA GLN A 101 27.69 0.22 -27.57
C GLN A 101 27.96 -0.19 -29.01
N ASN A 102 26.96 -0.13 -29.88
CA ASN A 102 27.10 -0.49 -31.28
C ASN A 102 27.88 0.58 -32.08
N ALA A 103 27.78 1.85 -31.68
CA ALA A 103 28.54 2.95 -32.28
C ALA A 103 29.98 3.08 -31.74
N ARG A 104 30.44 2.17 -30.86
CA ARG A 104 31.76 2.25 -30.23
C ARG A 104 32.87 2.01 -31.25
N ARG A 105 33.87 2.89 -31.27
CA ARG A 105 35.03 2.75 -32.17
C ARG A 105 36.11 1.84 -31.57
N PRO A 106 36.92 1.13 -32.37
CA PRO A 106 37.93 0.19 -31.88
C PRO A 106 38.99 0.81 -30.96
N ASP A 107 39.33 2.08 -31.18
CA ASP A 107 40.28 2.87 -30.39
C ASP A 107 39.75 3.24 -28.99
N GLU A 108 38.44 3.16 -28.77
CA GLU A 108 37.80 3.42 -27.48
C GLU A 108 37.51 2.14 -26.69
N ALA A 109 37.92 0.98 -27.20
CA ALA A 109 37.58 -0.32 -26.63
C ALA A 109 38.41 -0.66 -25.38
N THR A 110 39.70 -0.32 -25.38
CA THR A 110 40.64 -0.69 -24.31
C THR A 110 41.52 0.50 -23.92
N VAL A 111 41.82 0.60 -22.63
CA VAL A 111 42.78 1.58 -22.10
C VAL A 111 43.82 0.79 -21.31
N MET A 112 45.08 0.87 -21.72
CA MET A 112 46.17 0.27 -20.97
C MET A 112 46.39 1.07 -19.69
N ARG A 113 46.12 0.45 -18.54
CA ARG A 113 46.39 1.01 -17.21
C ARG A 113 47.42 0.13 -16.51
N GLN A 114 48.38 0.76 -15.86
CA GLN A 114 49.42 0.09 -15.06
C GLN A 114 49.22 0.48 -13.59
N PRO A 115 48.36 -0.23 -12.84
CA PRO A 115 48.16 0.05 -11.43
C PRO A 115 49.35 -0.41 -10.59
N THR A 116 49.65 0.32 -9.52
CA THR A 116 50.67 -0.05 -8.53
C THR A 116 50.23 -1.27 -7.74
N VAL A 117 51.18 -2.10 -7.30
CA VAL A 117 50.87 -3.32 -6.54
C VAL A 117 50.16 -2.95 -5.24
N GLY A 118 48.90 -3.36 -5.09
CA GLY A 118 48.06 -3.09 -3.91
C GLY A 118 46.96 -2.04 -4.11
N GLU A 119 46.95 -1.31 -5.22
CA GLU A 119 45.86 -0.40 -5.58
C GLU A 119 44.88 -1.09 -6.55
N GLY A 120 43.58 -0.99 -6.28
CA GLY A 120 42.53 -1.42 -7.21
C GLY A 120 42.46 -0.51 -8.43
N ILE A 121 41.89 -1.00 -9.53
CA ILE A 121 41.66 -0.19 -10.73
C ILE A 121 40.38 0.64 -10.52
N GLU A 122 40.49 1.96 -10.50
CA GLU A 122 39.33 2.85 -10.60
C GLU A 122 38.77 2.80 -12.04
N LEU A 123 37.51 2.39 -12.17
CA LEU A 123 36.78 2.19 -13.43
C LEU A 123 36.11 3.48 -13.92
#